data_AF-A0A379FGA0-F1
#
_entry.id   AF-A0A379FGA0-F1
#
_cell.length_a   1.000
_cell.length_b   1.000
_cell.length_c   1.000
_cell.angle_alpha   90.00
_cell.angle_beta   90.00
_cell.angle_gamma   90.00
#
_symmetry.space_group_name_H-M   'P 1'
#
loop_
_entity.id
_entity.type
_entity.pdbx_description
1 polymer ?
#
loop_
_entity_poly.entity_id
_entity_poly.type
_entity_poly.pdbx_seq_one_letter_code
_entity_poly.pdbx_strand_id
1 'polypeptide(L)'
;MRLNQLDIQYTQELANAKNEISHLRDISERHPERVYIKAECPKVKTTPSTSLAYATTARPTDTAIRNYWLLRERIAESEQMIKGFAGLH
;
A
#
# COMPACT_ATOMS: atom_id res chain seq x y z
N MET A 1 -15.78 -34.00 -6.14
CA MET A 1 -15.78 -32.96 -5.09
C MET A 1 -15.37 -31.62 -5.73
N ARG A 2 -16.33 -30.81 -6.20
CA ARG A 2 -16.07 -29.52 -6.86
C ARG A 2 -15.82 -28.38 -5.86
N LEU A 3 -16.45 -28.48 -4.68
CA LEU A 3 -16.32 -27.52 -3.58
C LEU A 3 -14.89 -27.41 -3.06
N ASN A 4 -14.26 -28.53 -2.69
CA ASN A 4 -12.88 -28.54 -2.19
C ASN A 4 -11.90 -27.92 -3.19
N GLN A 5 -12.13 -28.05 -4.49
CA GLN A 5 -11.25 -27.47 -5.50
C GLN A 5 -11.38 -25.95 -5.59
N LEU A 6 -12.60 -25.42 -5.43
CA LEU A 6 -12.84 -23.98 -5.33
C LEU A 6 -12.23 -23.40 -4.04
N ASP A 7 -12.40 -24.08 -2.91
CA ASP A 7 -11.80 -23.66 -1.63
C ASP A 7 -10.27 -23.57 -1.71
N ILE A 8 -9.63 -24.56 -2.33
CA ILE A 8 -8.17 -24.56 -2.55
C ILE A 8 -7.77 -23.36 -3.42
N GLN A 9 -8.50 -23.10 -4.51
CA GLN A 9 -8.19 -21.99 -5.41
C GLN A 9 -8.29 -20.63 -4.72
N TYR A 10 -9.42 -20.34 -4.06
CA TYR A 10 -9.62 -19.04 -3.41
C TYR A 10 -8.69 -18.84 -2.20
N THR A 11 -8.38 -19.91 -1.46
CA THR A 11 -7.39 -19.85 -0.38
C THR A 11 -5.99 -19.52 -0.92
N GLN A 12 -5.60 -20.12 -2.04
CA GLN A 12 -4.31 -19.82 -2.68
C GLN A 12 -4.26 -18.39 -3.21
N GLU A 13 -5.33 -17.91 -3.86
CA GLU A 13 -5.41 -16.53 -4.32
C GLU A 13 -5.31 -15.54 -3.15
N LEU A 14 -5.98 -15.82 -2.03
CA LEU A 14 -5.89 -15.00 -0.83
C LEU A 14 -4.46 -14.95 -0.28
N ALA A 15 -3.79 -16.10 -0.19
CA ALA A 15 -2.42 -16.17 0.28
C ALA A 15 -1.47 -15.37 -0.63
N ASN A 16 -1.63 -15.48 -1.95
CA ASN A 16 -0.85 -14.74 -2.92
C ASN A 16 -1.07 -13.22 -2.78
N ALA A 17 -2.32 -12.78 -2.63
CA ALA A 17 -2.64 -11.36 -2.44
C ALA A 17 -2.04 -10.79 -1.15
N LYS A 18 -2.10 -11.54 -0.04
CA LYS A 18 -1.48 -11.15 1.23
C LYS A 18 0.04 -11.04 1.12
N ASN A 19 0.68 -11.98 0.41
CA ASN A 19 2.11 -11.92 0.15
C ASN A 19 2.50 -10.69 -0.67
N GLU A 20 1.74 -10.38 -1.72
CA GLU A 20 1.98 -9.18 -2.54
C GLU A 20 1.82 -7.89 -1.72
N ILE A 21 0.78 -7.80 -0.89
CA ILE A 21 0.59 -6.65 0.02
C ILE A 21 1.78 -6.50 0.97
N SER A 22 2.28 -7.61 1.55
CA SER A 22 3.46 -7.57 2.42
C SER A 22 4.70 -7.11 1.67
N HIS A 23 4.93 -7.62 0.45
CA HIS A 23 6.04 -7.21 -0.40
C HIS A 23 5.98 -5.71 -0.75
N LEU A 24 4.79 -5.20 -1.11
CA LEU A 24 4.56 -3.79 -1.40
C LEU A 24 4.81 -2.90 -0.19
N ARG A 25 4.44 -3.34 1.02
CA ARG A 25 4.73 -2.61 2.26
C ARG A 25 6.23 -2.48 2.48
N ASP A 26 6.92 -3.59 2.35
CA ASP A 26 8.36 -3.74 2.50
C ASP A 26 9.15 -2.80 1.57
N ILE A 27 8.81 -2.77 0.28
CA ILE A 27 9.46 -1.85 -0.67
C ILE A 27 9.06 -0.40 -0.40
N SER A 28 7.82 -0.11 0.00
CA SER A 28 7.38 1.26 0.31
C SER A 28 8.20 1.89 1.44
N GLU A 29 8.55 1.10 2.46
CA GLU A 29 9.38 1.54 3.59
C GLU A 29 10.85 1.75 3.21
N ARG A 30 11.39 0.93 2.31
CA ARG A 30 12.79 1.00 1.89
C ARG A 30 13.06 2.08 0.83
N HIS A 31 12.02 2.71 0.29
CA HIS A 31 12.11 3.72 -0.77
C HIS A 31 13.00 3.34 -1.98
N PRO A 32 13.01 2.07 -2.47
CA PRO A 32 13.93 1.62 -3.52
C PRO A 32 13.61 2.28 -4.87
N GLU A 33 12.35 2.68 -5.11
CA GLU A 33 11.89 3.33 -6.34
C GLU A 33 11.43 4.77 -6.08
N ARG A 34 12.36 5.64 -5.68
CA ARG A 34 12.07 7.07 -5.65
C ARG A 34 12.09 7.63 -7.07
N VAL A 35 10.95 8.11 -7.54
CA VAL A 35 10.90 8.99 -8.72
C VAL A 35 11.48 10.34 -8.32
N TYR A 36 12.64 10.70 -8.87
CA TYR A 36 13.24 12.01 -8.64
C TYR A 36 12.49 13.06 -9.46
N ILE A 37 11.66 13.87 -8.81
CA ILE A 37 11.01 15.00 -9.45
C ILE A 37 11.94 16.20 -9.31
N LYS A 38 12.48 16.68 -10.43
CA LYS A 38 13.19 17.97 -10.47
C LYS A 38 12.16 19.09 -10.38
N ALA A 39 11.83 19.50 -9.16
CA ALA A 39 11.04 20.69 -8.92
C ALA A 39 11.94 21.92 -9.00
N GLU A 40 11.66 22.83 -9.95
CA GLU A 40 12.27 24.16 -9.96
C GLU A 40 11.36 25.11 -9.17
N CYS A 41 11.77 25.48 -7.97
CA CYS A 41 11.06 26.49 -7.17
C CYS A 41 11.39 27.90 -7.72
N PRO A 42 10.39 28.76 -7.98
CA PRO A 42 10.63 30.14 -8.39
C PRO A 42 11.40 30.91 -7.30
N LYS A 43 12.37 31.73 -7.71
CA LYS A 43 13.15 32.56 -6.78
C LYS A 43 12.23 33.57 -6.09
N VAL A 44 12.12 33.46 -4.77
CA VAL A 44 11.41 34.43 -3.93
C VAL A 44 12.21 35.74 -3.90
N LYS A 45 11.55 36.89 -4.15
CA LYS A 45 12.17 38.24 -4.17
C LYS A 45 12.38 38.86 -2.77
N THR A 46 12.09 38.11 -1.72
CA THR A 46 12.10 38.56 -0.32
C THR A 46 13.30 37.97 0.42
N THR A 47 13.86 38.73 1.37
CA THR A 47 15.00 38.36 2.22
C THR A 47 14.90 36.89 2.67
N PRO A 48 15.96 36.07 2.49
CA PRO A 48 15.90 34.66 2.85
C PRO A 48 15.63 34.54 4.35
N SER A 49 14.53 33.87 4.71
CA SER A 49 14.33 33.41 6.08
C SER A 49 15.53 32.55 6.48
N THR A 50 16.03 32.72 7.71
CA THR A 50 17.06 31.85 8.30
C THR A 50 16.75 30.40 7.97
N SER A 51 17.67 29.77 7.23
CA SER A 51 17.62 28.38 6.77
C SER A 51 16.78 27.50 7.70
N LEU A 52 15.56 27.17 7.27
CA LEU A 52 14.75 26.17 7.96
C LEU A 52 15.57 24.87 7.92
N ALA A 53 15.95 24.34 9.09
CA ALA A 53 16.60 23.04 9.21
C ALA A 53 15.84 22.02 8.35
N TYR A 54 16.55 21.07 7.72
CA TYR A 54 15.97 20.02 6.87
C TYR A 54 14.68 19.50 7.49
N ALA A 55 13.54 19.98 7.00
CA ALA A 55 12.26 19.47 7.43
C ALA A 55 12.21 18.02 6.98
N THR A 56 11.82 17.12 7.88
CA THR A 56 11.52 15.73 7.51
C THR A 56 10.58 15.77 6.31
N THR A 57 10.90 14.99 5.26
CA THR A 57 10.07 14.94 4.05
C THR A 57 8.61 14.72 4.42
N ALA A 58 7.70 15.50 3.84
CA ALA A 58 6.28 15.34 4.07
C ALA A 58 5.85 13.89 3.79
N ARG A 59 5.31 13.22 4.81
CA ARG A 59 4.83 11.83 4.77
C ARG A 59 3.51 11.73 5.54
N PRO A 60 2.59 10.83 5.16
CA PRO A 60 1.45 10.48 6.01
C PRO A 60 1.89 10.05 7.42
N THR A 61 1.00 10.18 8.41
CA THR A 61 1.27 9.73 9.77
C THR A 61 1.39 8.20 9.84
N ASP A 62 2.14 7.67 10.81
CA ASP A 62 2.30 6.23 11.00
C ASP A 62 0.95 5.51 11.13
N THR A 63 -0.01 6.14 11.81
CA THR A 63 -1.39 5.66 11.92
C THR A 63 -2.08 5.55 10.56
N ALA A 64 -1.96 6.58 9.70
CA ALA A 64 -2.55 6.55 8.36
C ALA A 64 -1.94 5.43 7.51
N ILE A 65 -0.62 5.24 7.59
CA ILE A 65 0.10 4.19 6.87
C ILE A 65 -0.34 2.81 7.33
N ARG A 66 -0.36 2.58 8.66
CA ARG A 66 -0.84 1.31 9.23
C ARG A 66 -2.27 1.00 8.83
N ASN A 67 -3.16 1.99 8.92
CA ASN A 67 -4.57 1.81 8.58
C ASN A 67 -4.77 1.52 7.09
N TYR A 68 -3.98 2.13 6.21
CA TYR A 68 -3.99 1.84 4.78
C TYR A 68 -3.63 0.38 4.48
N TRP A 69 -2.57 -0.15 5.09
CA TRP A 69 -2.18 -1.54 4.86
C TRP A 69 -3.20 -2.53 5.40
N LEU A 70 -3.75 -2.27 6.60
CA LEU A 70 -4.83 -3.08 7.16
C LEU A 70 -6.07 -3.08 6.26
N LEU A 71 -6.40 -1.92 5.66
CA LEU A 71 -7.52 -1.81 4.73
C LEU A 71 -7.29 -2.69 3.49
N ARG A 72 -6.07 -2.69 2.91
CA ARG A 72 -5.72 -3.53 1.75
C ARG A 72 -5.89 -5.02 2.06
N GLU A 73 -5.45 -5.47 3.23
CA GLU A 73 -5.62 -6.87 3.66
C GLU A 73 -7.11 -7.25 3.78
N ARG A 74 -7.91 -6.41 4.42
CA ARG A 74 -9.36 -6.66 4.60
C ARG A 74 -10.13 -6.69 3.29
N ILE A 75 -9.74 -5.86 2.32
CA ILE A 75 -10.32 -5.89 0.97
C ILE A 75 -10.03 -7.25 0.32
N ALA A 76 -8.77 -7.70 0.33
CA ALA A 76 -8.39 -8.98 -0.26
C ALA A 76 -9.14 -10.17 0.39
N GLU A 77 -9.28 -10.17 1.71
CA GLU A 77 -10.09 -11.17 2.43
C GLU A 77 -11.56 -11.13 2.01
N SER A 78 -12.16 -9.94 1.98
CA SER A 78 -13.58 -9.76 1.66
C SER A 78 -13.88 -10.17 0.21
N GLU A 79 -13.00 -9.83 -0.72
CA GLU A 79 -13.10 -10.25 -2.13
C GLU A 79 -13.11 -11.77 -2.27
N GLN A 80 -12.22 -12.46 -1.55
CA GLN A 80 -12.12 -13.92 -1.63
C GLN A 80 -13.33 -14.61 -0.98
N MET A 81 -13.82 -14.08 0.14
CA MET A 81 -15.09 -14.55 0.72
C MET A 81 -16.25 -14.41 -0.26
N ILE A 82 -16.42 -13.24 -0.89
CA ILE A 82 -17.49 -12.98 -1.85
C ILE A 82 -17.41 -13.93 -3.05
N LYS A 83 -16.22 -14.16 -3.59
CA LYS A 83 -16.01 -15.13 -4.69
C LYS A 83 -16.38 -16.56 -4.28
N GLY A 84 -15.98 -16.96 -3.07
CA GLY A 84 -16.37 -18.26 -2.49
C GLY A 84 -17.89 -18.42 -2.39
N PHE A 85 -18.59 -17.39 -1.87
CA PHE A 85 -20.05 -17.39 -1.78
C PHE A 85 -20.73 -17.40 -3.15
N ALA A 86 -20.25 -16.61 -4.11
CA ALA A 86 -20.84 -16.54 -5.45
C ALA A 86 -20.61 -17.82 -6.27
N GLY A 87 -19.47 -18.50 -6.09
CA GLY A 87 -19.15 -19.76 -6.79
C GLY A 87 -19.83 -21.01 -6.22
N LEU A 88 -20.60 -20.88 -5.14
CA LEU A 88 -21.39 -21.95 -4.52
C LEU A 88 -22.77 -22.15 -5.18
N HIS A 89 -23.20 -21.27 -6.09
CA HIS A 89 -24.42 -21.39 -6.89
C HIS A 89 -24.09 -21.83 -8.32
#